data_AF-A0A2T7MVW9-F1
#
_entry.id   AF-A0A2T7MVW9-F1
#
_cell.length_a   1.000
_cell.length_b   1.000
_cell.length_c   1.000
_cell.angle_alpha   90.00
_cell.angle_beta   90.00
_cell.angle_gamma   90.00
#
_symmetry.space_group_name_H-M   'P 1'
#
loop_
_entity.id
_entity.type
_entity.pdbx_description
1 polymer ?
#
loop_
_entity_poly.entity_id
_entity_poly.type
_entity_poly.pdbx_seq_one_letter_code
_entity_poly.pdbx_strand_id
1 'polypeptide(L)'
;MRGLCAAGEFGQAWAVVEPFAATGWQPAVRTGADVLWRWGRVDQALELARPAGPQEHAFDTWRDYAEMLVRAGQLDDAIGVLGPHLRDPRALDALVEMTAGLGCDERVLELLAPIAEDFRRAPERDDLRALWVVLPAQARVLERAGRTDQAVQLLGADVAARRYGVLNTVEFYAELLARCGRIEELGNLADTHRHSAVHPYVRALESLGRTEEAEAYLRGLIAAGLPGWFESMLMELLIRQGRFDDAIKAAEHTFDDLYDSNLLQGALILLADQGQHDKAIGLTQGRSPEFLAENEAYWLRSNRWWLMGEAGRAREAIAEIEALPTDEVEDREVTIAWLLAQDARVEEAITLLHSLPGKRAATDQAELLIRQGRFTEAITAIPDVATQREEERGARAKQHGSASPDNGHVYDDPWAAPNTAPLE
;
A
#
# COMPACT_ATOMS: atom_id res chain seq x y z
N MET A 1 18.82 14.98 -5.83
CA MET A 1 18.19 14.96 -7.18
C MET A 1 16.89 15.78 -7.25
N ARG A 2 15.78 15.39 -6.60
CA ARG A 2 14.50 16.14 -6.70
C ARG A 2 14.61 17.63 -6.38
N GLY A 3 15.38 18.00 -5.35
CA GLY A 3 15.65 19.41 -5.00
C GLY A 3 16.42 20.20 -6.07
N LEU A 4 17.44 19.60 -6.70
CA LEU A 4 18.24 20.25 -7.76
C LEU A 4 17.41 20.49 -9.03
N CYS A 5 16.58 19.50 -9.43
CA CYS A 5 15.68 19.66 -10.58
C CYS A 5 14.57 20.68 -10.31
N ALA A 6 14.09 20.79 -9.07
CA ALA A 6 13.11 21.81 -8.68
C ALA A 6 13.71 23.24 -8.71
N ALA A 7 15.00 23.37 -8.39
CA ALA A 7 15.74 24.62 -8.49
C ALA A 7 16.19 24.99 -9.93
N GLY A 8 15.91 24.14 -10.93
CA GLY A 8 16.35 24.34 -12.31
C GLY A 8 17.84 24.07 -12.55
N GLU A 9 18.55 23.49 -11.57
CA GLU A 9 19.99 23.20 -11.64
C GLU A 9 20.27 21.87 -12.36
N PHE A 10 19.75 21.74 -13.58
CA PHE A 10 19.79 20.49 -14.34
C PHE A 10 21.22 20.01 -14.65
N GLY A 11 22.18 20.91 -14.85
CA GLY A 11 23.58 20.55 -15.08
C GLY A 11 24.23 19.88 -13.87
N GLN A 12 23.94 20.37 -12.66
CA GLN A 12 24.43 19.74 -11.43
C GLN A 12 23.71 18.42 -11.15
N ALA A 13 22.40 18.38 -11.38
CA ALA A 13 21.63 17.15 -11.29
C ALA A 13 22.20 16.07 -12.25
N TRP A 14 22.51 16.44 -13.49
CA TRP A 14 23.15 15.54 -14.46
C TRP A 14 24.52 15.07 -14.00
N ALA A 15 25.40 15.98 -13.56
CA ALA A 15 26.74 15.63 -13.10
C ALA A 15 26.74 14.62 -11.93
N VAL A 16 25.71 14.64 -11.08
CA VAL A 16 25.56 13.67 -9.98
C VAL A 16 25.15 12.30 -10.50
N VAL A 17 24.24 12.21 -11.48
CA VAL A 17 23.65 10.94 -11.92
C VAL A 17 24.39 10.29 -13.10
N GLU A 18 25.06 11.08 -13.94
CA GLU A 18 25.76 10.63 -15.15
C GLU A 18 26.73 9.47 -14.91
N PRO A 19 27.63 9.51 -13.89
CA PRO A 19 28.58 8.41 -13.68
C PRO A 19 27.89 7.08 -13.37
N PHE A 20 26.73 7.15 -12.71
CA PHE A 20 25.93 5.98 -12.36
C PHE A 20 25.11 5.49 -13.56
N ALA A 21 24.52 6.41 -14.32
CA ALA A 21 23.76 6.10 -15.52
C ALA A 21 24.65 5.44 -16.59
N ALA A 22 25.91 5.88 -16.71
CA ALA A 22 26.90 5.31 -17.62
C ALA A 22 27.24 3.83 -17.34
N THR A 23 26.96 3.33 -16.12
CA THR A 23 27.13 1.91 -15.79
C THR A 23 25.95 1.04 -16.26
N GLY A 24 24.88 1.65 -16.75
CA GLY A 24 23.63 0.97 -17.10
C GLY A 24 22.74 0.65 -15.90
N TRP A 25 23.05 1.17 -14.70
CA TRP A 25 22.24 0.98 -13.51
C TRP A 25 20.85 1.63 -13.69
N GLN A 26 19.82 0.81 -13.85
CA GLN A 26 18.49 1.21 -14.29
C GLN A 26 17.86 2.37 -13.49
N PRO A 27 17.90 2.38 -12.14
CA PRO A 27 17.44 3.54 -11.36
C PRO A 27 18.13 4.87 -11.74
N ALA A 28 19.43 4.83 -12.04
CA ALA A 28 20.19 6.01 -12.48
C ALA A 28 19.91 6.36 -13.94
N VAL A 29 19.75 5.39 -14.84
CA VAL A 29 19.32 5.61 -16.23
C VAL A 29 17.97 6.32 -16.27
N ARG A 30 16.95 5.80 -15.56
CA ARG A 30 15.62 6.41 -15.45
C ARG A 30 15.69 7.82 -14.88
N THR A 31 16.43 8.01 -13.79
CA THR A 31 16.58 9.32 -13.15
C THR A 31 17.31 10.31 -14.07
N GLY A 32 18.36 9.87 -14.76
CA GLY A 32 19.11 10.67 -15.71
C GLY A 32 18.28 11.07 -16.92
N ALA A 33 17.47 10.16 -17.46
CA ALA A 33 16.57 10.45 -18.57
C ALA A 33 15.49 11.47 -18.17
N ASP A 34 14.92 11.37 -16.96
CA ASP A 34 13.99 12.38 -16.42
C ASP A 34 14.65 13.75 -16.28
N VAL A 35 15.89 13.81 -15.79
CA VAL A 35 16.67 15.06 -15.70
C VAL A 35 16.89 15.68 -17.08
N LEU A 36 17.34 14.88 -18.06
CA LEU A 36 17.59 15.34 -19.42
C LEU A 36 16.31 15.82 -20.12
N TRP A 37 15.19 15.09 -19.94
CA TRP A 37 13.88 15.48 -20.47
C TRP A 37 13.42 16.81 -19.88
N ARG A 38 13.49 16.98 -18.55
CA ARG A 38 13.13 18.25 -17.88
C ARG A 38 14.04 19.41 -18.26
N TRP A 39 15.29 19.11 -18.62
CA TRP A 39 16.24 20.08 -19.16
C TRP A 39 15.96 20.44 -20.64
N GLY A 40 14.99 19.80 -21.29
CA GLY A 40 14.67 20.00 -22.70
C GLY A 40 15.60 19.27 -23.67
N ARG A 41 16.45 18.37 -23.17
CA ARG A 41 17.36 17.54 -23.98
C ARG A 41 16.71 16.20 -24.33
N VAL A 42 15.60 16.28 -25.05
CA VAL A 42 14.73 15.12 -25.34
C VAL A 42 15.47 13.99 -26.05
N ASP A 43 16.27 14.29 -27.08
CA ASP A 43 17.02 13.26 -27.81
C ASP A 43 18.03 12.52 -26.93
N GLN A 44 18.72 13.24 -26.04
CA GLN A 44 19.67 12.64 -25.10
C GLN A 44 18.95 11.80 -24.03
N ALA A 45 17.77 12.22 -23.60
CA ALA A 45 16.94 11.45 -22.68
C ALA A 45 16.48 10.13 -23.32
N LEU A 46 16.04 10.18 -24.58
CA LEU A 46 15.63 9.00 -25.34
C LEU A 46 16.81 8.06 -25.61
N GLU A 47 17.96 8.60 -26.02
CA GLU A 47 19.17 7.81 -26.25
C GLU A 47 19.63 7.09 -24.97
N LEU A 48 19.62 7.80 -23.83
CA LEU A 48 20.00 7.24 -22.54
C LEU A 48 19.03 6.15 -22.07
N ALA A 49 17.73 6.36 -22.24
CA ALA A 49 16.70 5.42 -21.83
C ALA A 49 16.61 4.19 -22.74
N ARG A 50 17.16 4.27 -23.97
CA ARG A 50 17.04 3.20 -24.97
C ARG A 50 17.77 1.93 -24.51
N PRO A 51 17.07 0.78 -24.41
CA PRO A 51 17.70 -0.49 -24.06
C PRO A 51 18.74 -0.91 -25.11
N ALA A 52 19.89 -1.43 -24.67
CA ALA A 52 21.00 -1.83 -25.55
C ALA A 52 20.79 -3.17 -26.30
N GLY A 53 19.64 -3.84 -26.10
CA GLY A 53 19.29 -5.09 -26.77
C GLY A 53 18.32 -5.96 -25.94
N PRO A 54 17.89 -7.12 -26.47
CA PRO A 54 17.06 -8.06 -25.73
C PRO A 54 17.90 -8.73 -24.64
N GLN A 55 17.88 -8.16 -23.43
CA GLN A 55 18.42 -8.81 -22.23
C GLN A 55 17.32 -9.65 -21.59
N GLU A 56 17.66 -10.83 -21.07
CA GLU A 56 16.73 -11.59 -20.22
C GLU A 56 16.33 -10.71 -19.02
N HIS A 57 15.02 -10.61 -18.77
CA HIS A 57 14.41 -9.81 -17.70
C HIS A 57 14.48 -8.27 -17.87
N ALA A 58 14.60 -7.77 -19.10
CA ALA A 58 14.65 -6.34 -19.42
C ALA A 58 13.30 -5.59 -19.45
N PHE A 59 12.20 -6.17 -18.95
CA PHE A 59 10.87 -5.56 -19.08
C PHE A 59 10.82 -4.14 -18.50
N ASP A 60 11.36 -3.94 -17.29
CA ASP A 60 11.34 -2.62 -16.64
C ASP A 60 12.07 -1.56 -17.47
N THR A 61 13.15 -1.92 -18.16
CA THR A 61 13.88 -1.02 -19.07
C THR A 61 13.05 -0.67 -20.31
N TRP A 62 12.37 -1.65 -20.91
CA TRP A 62 11.48 -1.40 -22.07
C TRP A 62 10.27 -0.56 -21.68
N ARG A 63 9.69 -0.78 -20.49
CA ARG A 63 8.62 0.06 -19.94
C ARG A 63 9.10 1.50 -19.75
N ASP A 64 10.21 1.69 -19.04
CA ASP A 64 10.74 3.02 -18.75
C ASP A 64 11.10 3.78 -20.04
N TYR A 65 11.58 3.08 -21.08
CA TYR A 65 11.81 3.66 -22.40
C TYR A 65 10.50 4.04 -23.11
N ALA A 66 9.49 3.17 -23.10
CA ALA A 66 8.18 3.44 -23.69
C ALA A 66 7.49 4.63 -23.02
N GLU A 67 7.58 4.76 -21.69
CA GLU A 67 7.09 5.94 -20.97
C GLU A 67 7.79 7.22 -21.43
N MET A 68 9.11 7.16 -21.66
CA MET A 68 9.87 8.30 -22.17
C MET A 68 9.44 8.68 -23.61
N LEU A 69 9.19 7.69 -24.47
CA LEU A 69 8.65 7.90 -25.81
C LEU A 69 7.29 8.60 -25.78
N VAL A 70 6.37 8.16 -24.90
CA VAL A 70 5.07 8.83 -24.70
C VAL A 70 5.25 10.30 -24.26
N ARG A 71 6.14 10.56 -23.29
CA ARG A 71 6.46 11.93 -22.85
C ARG A 71 7.08 12.80 -23.95
N ALA A 72 7.76 12.19 -24.91
CA ALA A 72 8.30 12.85 -26.10
C ALA A 72 7.26 13.01 -27.23
N GLY A 73 6.01 12.54 -27.04
CA GLY A 73 4.95 12.57 -28.05
C GLY A 73 5.06 11.47 -29.11
N GLN A 74 5.90 10.45 -28.89
CA GLN A 74 6.17 9.34 -29.80
C GLN A 74 5.36 8.09 -29.40
N LEU A 75 4.04 8.22 -29.41
CA LEU A 75 3.13 7.16 -28.96
C LEU A 75 3.21 5.89 -29.83
N ASP A 76 3.29 6.03 -31.14
CA ASP A 76 3.36 4.89 -32.05
C ASP A 76 4.64 4.07 -31.82
N ASP A 77 5.76 4.75 -31.57
CA ASP A 77 7.03 4.10 -31.23
C ASP A 77 6.93 3.40 -29.86
N ALA A 78 6.28 4.03 -28.86
CA ALA A 78 6.05 3.44 -27.56
C ALA A 78 5.23 2.14 -27.65
N ILE A 79 4.15 2.15 -28.43
CA ILE A 79 3.33 0.96 -28.70
C ILE A 79 4.15 -0.08 -29.46
N GLY A 80 4.94 0.35 -30.44
CA GLY A 80 5.80 -0.53 -31.24
C GLY A 80 6.83 -1.28 -30.41
N VAL A 81 7.44 -0.63 -29.41
CA VAL A 81 8.42 -1.28 -28.53
C VAL A 81 7.78 -2.23 -27.51
N LEU A 82 6.57 -1.93 -27.02
CA LEU A 82 5.89 -2.81 -26.05
C LEU A 82 5.15 -3.97 -26.71
N GLY A 83 4.69 -3.82 -27.96
CA GLY A 83 3.91 -4.81 -28.71
C GLY A 83 4.46 -6.25 -28.64
N PRO A 84 5.76 -6.48 -28.90
CA PRO A 84 6.38 -7.81 -28.80
C PRO A 84 6.36 -8.42 -27.39
N HIS A 85 6.17 -7.60 -26.35
CA HIS A 85 6.23 -7.99 -24.95
C HIS A 85 4.85 -8.16 -24.30
N LEU A 86 3.75 -7.98 -25.03
CA LEU A 86 2.38 -8.04 -24.47
C LEU A 86 1.96 -9.44 -23.94
N ARG A 87 2.82 -10.46 -24.07
CA ARG A 87 2.65 -11.73 -23.35
C ARG A 87 3.23 -11.71 -21.92
N ASP A 88 3.85 -10.62 -21.50
CA ASP A 88 4.15 -10.31 -20.10
C ASP A 88 2.97 -9.48 -19.52
N PRO A 89 2.32 -9.93 -18.42
CA PRO A 89 1.25 -9.18 -17.76
C PRO A 89 1.62 -7.72 -17.44
N ARG A 90 2.87 -7.47 -17.05
CA ARG A 90 3.34 -6.13 -16.71
C ARG A 90 3.38 -5.21 -17.93
N ALA A 91 3.61 -5.76 -19.13
CA ALA A 91 3.60 -5.00 -20.38
C ALA A 91 2.19 -4.61 -20.81
N LEU A 92 1.21 -5.49 -20.57
CA LEU A 92 -0.20 -5.21 -20.82
C LEU A 92 -0.67 -4.04 -19.95
N ASP A 93 -0.39 -4.10 -18.65
CA ASP A 93 -0.77 -3.04 -17.70
C ASP A 93 -0.09 -1.71 -18.07
N ALA A 94 1.21 -1.74 -18.36
CA ALA A 94 1.95 -0.56 -18.79
C ALA A 94 1.35 0.07 -20.07
N LEU A 95 1.01 -0.74 -21.07
CA LEU A 95 0.38 -0.29 -22.30
C LEU A 95 -0.97 0.40 -22.01
N VAL A 96 -1.82 -0.21 -21.18
CA VAL A 96 -3.15 0.35 -20.87
C VAL A 96 -3.04 1.66 -20.10
N GLU A 97 -2.15 1.77 -19.11
CA GLU A 97 -1.97 3.00 -18.33
C GLU A 97 -1.35 4.12 -19.17
N MET A 98 -0.29 3.84 -19.93
CA MET A 98 0.40 4.90 -20.70
C MET A 98 -0.43 5.46 -21.85
N THR A 99 -1.37 4.67 -22.38
CA THR A 99 -2.26 5.08 -23.48
C THR A 99 -3.48 5.86 -22.99
N ALA A 100 -3.64 6.02 -21.68
CA ALA A 100 -4.78 6.71 -21.08
C ALA A 100 -4.90 8.17 -21.53
N GLY A 101 -6.06 8.51 -22.09
CA GLY A 101 -6.37 9.86 -22.55
C GLY A 101 -5.66 10.28 -23.84
N LEU A 102 -4.92 9.37 -24.50
CA LEU A 102 -4.18 9.68 -25.74
C LEU A 102 -4.98 9.40 -27.03
N GLY A 103 -6.23 8.96 -26.91
CA GLY A 103 -7.12 8.76 -28.07
C GLY A 103 -6.75 7.56 -28.96
N CYS A 104 -5.99 6.59 -28.45
CA CYS A 104 -5.56 5.40 -29.19
C CYS A 104 -6.24 4.09 -28.73
N ASP A 105 -7.38 4.19 -28.03
CA ASP A 105 -8.04 3.06 -27.39
C ASP A 105 -8.41 1.93 -28.37
N GLU A 106 -8.91 2.26 -29.56
CA GLU A 106 -9.20 1.24 -30.60
C GLU A 106 -7.94 0.48 -31.03
N ARG A 107 -6.80 1.16 -31.14
CA ARG A 107 -5.52 0.53 -31.47
C ARG A 107 -5.05 -0.41 -30.37
N VAL A 108 -5.24 -0.02 -29.11
CA VAL A 108 -4.93 -0.87 -27.95
C VAL A 108 -5.85 -2.09 -27.94
N LEU A 109 -7.14 -1.93 -28.22
CA LEU A 109 -8.09 -3.05 -28.32
C LEU A 109 -7.70 -4.05 -29.42
N GLU A 110 -7.23 -3.58 -30.58
CA GLU A 110 -6.72 -4.44 -31.65
C GLU A 110 -5.53 -5.30 -31.19
N LEU A 111 -4.64 -4.75 -30.36
CA LEU A 111 -3.49 -5.47 -29.82
C LEU A 111 -3.88 -6.47 -28.74
N LEU A 112 -4.86 -6.13 -27.89
CA LEU A 112 -5.34 -6.99 -26.81
C LEU A 112 -6.22 -8.14 -27.33
N ALA A 113 -6.98 -7.93 -28.40
CA ALA A 113 -7.93 -8.90 -28.94
C ALA A 113 -7.34 -10.31 -29.21
N PRO A 114 -6.22 -10.48 -29.95
CA PRO A 114 -5.64 -11.80 -30.19
C PRO A 114 -5.16 -12.47 -28.90
N ILE A 115 -4.65 -11.71 -27.93
CA ILE A 115 -4.17 -12.24 -26.65
C ILE A 115 -5.34 -12.72 -25.79
N ALA A 116 -6.42 -11.93 -25.72
CA ALA A 116 -7.65 -12.29 -25.03
C ALA A 116 -8.30 -13.53 -25.64
N GLU A 117 -8.30 -13.64 -26.97
CA GLU A 117 -8.84 -14.80 -27.67
C GLU A 117 -8.00 -16.07 -27.44
N ASP A 118 -6.67 -15.96 -27.50
CA ASP A 118 -5.77 -17.08 -27.17
C ASP A 118 -5.98 -17.56 -25.72
N PHE A 119 -6.12 -16.62 -24.77
CA PHE A 119 -6.44 -16.92 -23.38
C PHE A 119 -7.78 -17.66 -23.25
N ARG A 120 -8.84 -17.19 -23.91
CA ARG A 120 -10.17 -17.83 -23.84
C ARG A 120 -10.19 -19.24 -24.42
N ARG A 121 -9.38 -19.54 -25.43
CA ARG A 121 -9.31 -20.87 -26.04
C ARG A 121 -8.67 -21.91 -25.12
N ALA A 122 -7.70 -21.52 -24.31
CA ALA A 122 -6.92 -22.45 -23.50
C ALA A 122 -6.46 -21.81 -22.16
N PRO A 123 -7.39 -21.46 -21.27
CA PRO A 123 -7.07 -20.71 -20.04
C PRO A 123 -6.24 -21.52 -19.04
N GLU A 124 -6.25 -22.85 -19.12
CA GLU A 124 -5.54 -23.74 -18.18
C GLU A 124 -4.06 -23.96 -18.54
N ARG A 125 -3.57 -23.42 -19.66
CA ARG A 125 -2.15 -23.57 -19.99
C ARG A 125 -1.28 -22.69 -19.09
N ASP A 126 -0.24 -23.25 -18.52
CA ASP A 126 0.66 -22.56 -17.58
C ASP A 126 1.27 -21.27 -18.16
N ASP A 127 1.54 -21.23 -19.47
CA ASP A 127 2.07 -20.05 -20.19
C ASP A 127 1.03 -18.93 -20.39
N LEU A 128 -0.27 -19.23 -20.24
CA LEU A 128 -1.38 -18.30 -20.42
C LEU A 128 -2.09 -17.96 -19.10
N ARG A 129 -1.86 -18.72 -18.03
CA ARG A 129 -2.48 -18.49 -16.72
C ARG A 129 -2.20 -17.09 -16.17
N ALA A 130 -1.00 -16.56 -16.42
CA ALA A 130 -0.61 -15.22 -16.02
C ALA A 130 -1.32 -14.10 -16.82
N LEU A 131 -1.83 -14.42 -18.03
CA LEU A 131 -2.50 -13.47 -18.92
C LEU A 131 -3.97 -13.24 -18.59
N TRP A 132 -4.47 -13.75 -17.47
CA TRP A 132 -5.83 -13.46 -16.99
C TRP A 132 -6.09 -11.94 -16.88
N VAL A 133 -5.05 -11.11 -16.64
CA VAL A 133 -5.09 -9.64 -16.63
C VAL A 133 -5.60 -9.03 -17.93
N VAL A 134 -5.51 -9.75 -19.05
CA VAL A 134 -5.87 -9.23 -20.38
C VAL A 134 -7.35 -8.86 -20.46
N LEU A 135 -8.21 -9.56 -19.70
CA LEU A 135 -9.65 -9.32 -19.74
C LEU A 135 -10.04 -8.04 -18.96
N PRO A 136 -9.60 -7.82 -17.70
CA PRO A 136 -9.70 -6.52 -17.05
C PRO A 136 -9.08 -5.37 -17.86
N ALA A 137 -7.89 -5.60 -18.46
CA ALA A 137 -7.24 -4.62 -19.32
C ALA A 137 -8.12 -4.23 -20.52
N GLN A 138 -8.67 -5.22 -21.24
CA GLN A 138 -9.58 -5.00 -22.35
C GLN A 138 -10.87 -4.27 -21.90
N ALA A 139 -11.44 -4.65 -20.76
CA ALA A 139 -12.62 -4.00 -20.20
C ALA A 139 -12.36 -2.53 -19.85
N ARG A 140 -11.20 -2.21 -19.26
CA ARG A 140 -10.79 -0.84 -18.94
C ARG A 140 -10.61 0.03 -20.18
N VAL A 141 -10.04 -0.52 -21.25
CA VAL A 141 -9.90 0.21 -22.52
C VAL A 141 -11.27 0.40 -23.19
N LEU A 142 -12.17 -0.60 -23.14
CA LEU A 142 -13.55 -0.45 -23.62
C LEU A 142 -14.32 0.63 -22.84
N GLU A 143 -14.19 0.65 -21.52
CA GLU A 143 -14.77 1.68 -20.64
C GLU A 143 -14.30 3.08 -21.05
N ARG A 144 -12.98 3.26 -21.22
CA ARG A 144 -12.36 4.53 -21.63
C ARG A 144 -12.78 4.98 -23.04
N ALA A 145 -13.01 4.03 -23.94
CA ALA A 145 -13.57 4.26 -25.27
C ALA A 145 -15.09 4.56 -25.27
N GLY A 146 -15.75 4.62 -24.11
CA GLY A 146 -17.19 4.85 -23.98
C GLY A 146 -18.06 3.63 -24.31
N ARG A 147 -17.47 2.44 -24.45
CA ARG A 147 -18.13 1.18 -24.79
C ARG A 147 -18.43 0.36 -23.52
N THR A 148 -19.03 1.01 -22.54
CA THR A 148 -19.26 0.46 -21.18
C THR A 148 -20.09 -0.82 -21.21
N ASP A 149 -21.15 -0.89 -22.01
CA ASP A 149 -21.97 -2.11 -22.12
C ASP A 149 -21.16 -3.32 -22.61
N GLN A 150 -20.18 -3.10 -23.49
CA GLN A 150 -19.32 -4.18 -23.97
C GLN A 150 -18.28 -4.59 -22.92
N ALA A 151 -17.75 -3.64 -22.15
CA ALA A 151 -16.89 -3.93 -21.01
C ALA A 151 -17.63 -4.78 -19.95
N VAL A 152 -18.87 -4.39 -19.63
CA VAL A 152 -19.75 -5.11 -18.69
C VAL A 152 -20.08 -6.50 -19.22
N GLN A 153 -20.45 -6.62 -20.51
CA GLN A 153 -20.72 -7.91 -21.12
C GLN A 153 -19.50 -8.84 -21.11
N LEU A 154 -18.32 -8.28 -21.37
CA LEU A 154 -17.05 -9.02 -21.41
C LEU A 154 -16.76 -9.71 -20.07
N LEU A 155 -16.75 -8.95 -18.97
CA LEU A 155 -16.45 -9.52 -17.64
C LEU A 155 -17.66 -10.28 -17.06
N GLY A 156 -18.88 -9.78 -17.28
CA GLY A 156 -20.11 -10.40 -16.80
C GLY A 156 -20.35 -11.80 -17.37
N ALA A 157 -19.95 -12.05 -18.62
CA ALA A 157 -20.03 -13.38 -19.23
C ALA A 157 -19.13 -14.42 -18.54
N ASP A 158 -17.97 -14.01 -18.03
CA ASP A 158 -17.05 -14.88 -17.29
C ASP A 158 -17.55 -15.13 -15.87
N VAL A 159 -18.04 -14.09 -15.19
CA VAL A 159 -18.68 -14.23 -13.86
C VAL A 159 -19.89 -15.16 -13.93
N ALA A 160 -20.78 -14.97 -14.91
CA ALA A 160 -21.95 -15.83 -15.11
C ALA A 160 -21.58 -17.29 -15.40
N ALA A 161 -20.49 -17.50 -16.14
CA ALA A 161 -19.97 -18.83 -16.44
C ALA A 161 -19.06 -19.42 -15.34
N ARG A 162 -18.87 -18.70 -14.22
CA ARG A 162 -17.97 -19.06 -13.12
C ARG A 162 -16.53 -19.33 -13.56
N ARG A 163 -16.06 -18.60 -14.57
CA ARG A 163 -14.67 -18.63 -15.05
C ARG A 163 -13.84 -17.65 -14.21
N TYR A 164 -13.38 -18.12 -13.06
CA TYR A 164 -12.56 -17.32 -12.15
C TYR A 164 -11.07 -17.58 -12.39
N GLY A 165 -10.28 -16.50 -12.52
CA GLY A 165 -8.82 -16.57 -12.57
C GLY A 165 -8.19 -16.64 -11.17
N VAL A 166 -6.85 -16.63 -11.12
CA VAL A 166 -6.08 -16.49 -9.87
C VAL A 166 -6.33 -15.13 -9.20
N LEU A 167 -6.64 -14.12 -10.01
CA LEU A 167 -7.13 -12.85 -9.52
C LEU A 167 -8.65 -12.76 -9.75
N ASN A 168 -9.28 -12.09 -8.79
CA ASN A 168 -10.70 -12.16 -8.51
C ASN A 168 -11.53 -11.44 -9.61
N THR A 169 -11.87 -12.15 -10.71
CA THR A 169 -12.69 -11.62 -11.82
C THR A 169 -13.97 -10.93 -11.34
N VAL A 170 -14.54 -11.41 -10.24
CA VAL A 170 -15.76 -10.85 -9.64
C VAL A 170 -15.53 -9.45 -9.07
N GLU A 171 -14.36 -9.20 -8.49
CA GLU A 171 -13.98 -7.90 -7.93
C GLU A 171 -13.81 -6.87 -9.05
N PHE A 172 -13.07 -7.20 -10.11
CA PHE A 172 -12.96 -6.33 -11.29
C PHE A 172 -14.32 -6.02 -11.93
N TYR A 173 -15.20 -7.02 -11.99
CA TYR A 173 -16.55 -6.83 -12.49
C TYR A 173 -17.37 -5.92 -11.57
N ALA A 174 -17.29 -6.11 -10.25
CA ALA A 174 -17.97 -5.28 -9.27
C ALA A 174 -17.51 -3.82 -9.34
N GLU A 175 -16.21 -3.58 -9.44
CA GLU A 175 -15.66 -2.23 -9.61
C GLU A 175 -16.07 -1.59 -10.94
N LEU A 176 -16.11 -2.36 -12.03
CA LEU A 176 -16.59 -1.87 -13.32
C LEU A 176 -18.06 -1.45 -13.24
N LEU A 177 -18.92 -2.26 -12.62
CA LEU A 177 -20.32 -1.92 -12.41
C LEU A 177 -20.46 -0.64 -11.56
N ALA A 178 -19.63 -0.49 -10.53
CA ALA A 178 -19.60 0.71 -9.69
C ALA A 178 -19.24 1.96 -10.50
N ARG A 179 -18.15 1.92 -11.28
CA ARG A 179 -17.72 3.05 -12.12
C ARG A 179 -18.73 3.41 -13.22
N CYS A 180 -19.41 2.40 -13.77
CA CYS A 180 -20.46 2.60 -14.78
C CYS A 180 -21.82 2.99 -14.17
N GLY A 181 -21.95 3.12 -12.84
CA GLY A 181 -23.20 3.47 -12.16
C GLY A 181 -24.29 2.39 -12.25
N ARG A 182 -23.93 1.13 -12.51
CA ARG A 182 -24.86 -0.01 -12.63
C ARG A 182 -25.21 -0.59 -11.26
N ILE A 183 -25.79 0.26 -10.41
CA ILE A 183 -25.99 -0.01 -8.97
C ILE A 183 -26.89 -1.23 -8.72
N GLU A 184 -27.96 -1.42 -9.49
CA GLU A 184 -28.85 -2.57 -9.33
C GLU A 184 -28.15 -3.90 -9.64
N GLU A 185 -27.38 -3.94 -10.74
CA GLU A 185 -26.58 -5.11 -11.10
C GLU A 185 -25.50 -5.40 -10.05
N LEU A 186 -24.88 -4.35 -9.51
CA LEU A 186 -23.88 -4.45 -8.45
C LEU A 186 -24.48 -4.94 -7.12
N GLY A 187 -25.68 -4.50 -6.77
CA GLY A 187 -26.41 -4.98 -5.59
C GLY A 187 -26.73 -6.47 -5.69
N ASN A 188 -27.23 -6.92 -6.84
CA ASN A 188 -27.46 -8.35 -7.11
C ASN A 188 -26.16 -9.17 -7.01
N LEU A 189 -25.05 -8.60 -7.47
CA LEU A 189 -23.74 -9.22 -7.35
C LEU A 189 -23.27 -9.28 -5.90
N ALA A 190 -23.47 -8.23 -5.10
CA ALA A 190 -23.14 -8.18 -3.68
C ALA A 190 -23.89 -9.26 -2.88
N ASP A 191 -25.16 -9.53 -3.21
CA ASP A 191 -25.95 -10.56 -2.52
C ASP A 191 -25.47 -11.99 -2.81
N THR A 192 -24.87 -12.21 -3.97
CA THR A 192 -24.41 -13.54 -4.42
C THR A 192 -22.92 -13.77 -4.17
N HIS A 193 -22.09 -12.72 -4.24
CA HIS A 193 -20.63 -12.76 -4.15
C HIS A 193 -20.12 -11.75 -3.12
N ARG A 194 -20.57 -11.93 -1.86
CA ARG A 194 -20.41 -10.95 -0.79
C ARG A 194 -18.97 -10.46 -0.58
N HIS A 195 -18.01 -11.38 -0.56
CA HIS A 195 -16.60 -11.08 -0.34
C HIS A 195 -16.02 -10.09 -1.38
N SER A 196 -16.45 -10.19 -2.64
CA SER A 196 -15.86 -9.41 -3.74
C SER A 196 -16.67 -8.16 -4.09
N ALA A 197 -17.97 -8.13 -3.80
CA ALA A 197 -18.87 -7.11 -4.35
C ALA A 197 -19.52 -6.18 -3.30
N VAL A 198 -19.54 -6.54 -2.01
CA VAL A 198 -20.14 -5.67 -0.98
C VAL A 198 -19.35 -4.36 -0.82
N HIS A 199 -18.02 -4.42 -0.79
CA HIS A 199 -17.20 -3.21 -0.68
C HIS A 199 -17.39 -2.24 -1.85
N PRO A 200 -17.25 -2.66 -3.14
CA PRO A 200 -17.59 -1.81 -4.27
C PRO A 200 -19.03 -1.27 -4.23
N TYR A 201 -20.01 -2.08 -3.82
CA TYR A 201 -21.41 -1.68 -3.74
C TYR A 201 -21.65 -0.56 -2.71
N VAL A 202 -21.15 -0.73 -1.48
CA VAL A 202 -21.26 0.26 -0.40
C VAL A 202 -20.58 1.57 -0.79
N ARG A 203 -19.39 1.51 -1.40
CA ARG A 203 -18.66 2.69 -1.88
C ARG A 203 -19.41 3.41 -3.01
N ALA A 204 -20.05 2.66 -3.91
CA ALA A 204 -20.85 3.24 -4.98
C ALA A 204 -22.14 3.91 -4.47
N LEU A 205 -22.80 3.32 -3.47
CA LEU A 205 -23.95 3.96 -2.80
C LEU A 205 -23.53 5.26 -2.11
N GLU A 206 -22.42 5.23 -1.39
CA GLU A 206 -21.87 6.42 -0.71
C GLU A 206 -21.52 7.53 -1.71
N SER A 207 -20.83 7.23 -2.81
CA SER A 207 -20.42 8.24 -3.79
C SER A 207 -21.63 8.90 -4.50
N LEU A 208 -22.76 8.20 -4.55
CA LEU A 208 -24.03 8.72 -5.04
C LEU A 208 -24.86 9.45 -3.96
N GLY A 209 -24.34 9.57 -2.73
CA GLY A 209 -25.04 10.19 -1.61
C GLY A 209 -26.17 9.33 -1.02
N ARG A 210 -26.23 8.03 -1.32
CA ARG A 210 -27.22 7.07 -0.81
C ARG A 210 -26.71 6.38 0.46
N THR A 211 -26.27 7.20 1.41
CA THR A 211 -25.52 6.73 2.59
C THR A 211 -26.39 5.94 3.57
N GLU A 212 -27.66 6.32 3.73
CA GLU A 212 -28.61 5.59 4.58
C GLU A 212 -28.87 4.18 4.05
N GLU A 213 -28.88 4.01 2.73
CA GLU A 213 -29.05 2.71 2.10
C GLU A 213 -27.82 1.83 2.28
N ALA A 214 -26.61 2.41 2.16
CA ALA A 214 -25.37 1.70 2.41
C ALA A 214 -25.28 1.20 3.87
N GLU A 215 -25.65 2.05 4.82
CA GLU A 215 -25.72 1.70 6.24
C GLU A 215 -26.78 0.62 6.52
N ALA A 216 -27.98 0.76 5.98
CA ALA A 216 -29.05 -0.22 6.13
C ALA A 216 -28.64 -1.59 5.56
N TYR A 217 -27.95 -1.60 4.41
CA TYR A 217 -27.43 -2.81 3.79
C TYR A 217 -26.41 -3.51 4.71
N LEU A 218 -25.39 -2.80 5.17
CA LEU A 218 -24.38 -3.36 6.07
C LEU A 218 -24.97 -3.86 7.39
N ARG A 219 -25.87 -3.11 8.01
CA ARG A 219 -26.59 -3.57 9.22
C ARG A 219 -27.43 -4.82 8.97
N GLY A 220 -28.03 -4.94 7.78
CA GLY A 220 -28.75 -6.15 7.37
C GLY A 220 -27.83 -7.37 7.30
N LEU A 221 -26.61 -7.21 6.78
CA LEU A 221 -25.60 -8.28 6.73
C LEU A 221 -25.13 -8.69 8.13
N ILE A 222 -24.85 -7.71 9.00
CA ILE A 222 -24.45 -7.94 10.40
C ILE A 222 -25.57 -8.65 11.17
N ALA A 223 -26.82 -8.20 11.03
CA ALA A 223 -27.97 -8.82 11.67
C ALA A 223 -28.22 -10.27 11.20
N ALA A 224 -27.77 -10.62 9.99
CA ALA A 224 -27.80 -11.98 9.48
C ALA A 224 -26.67 -12.88 10.04
N GLY A 225 -25.79 -12.37 10.90
CA GLY A 225 -24.68 -13.10 11.51
C GLY A 225 -23.55 -13.41 10.52
N LEU A 226 -23.38 -12.56 9.50
CA LEU A 226 -22.29 -12.69 8.55
C LEU A 226 -20.96 -12.18 9.15
N PRO A 227 -19.80 -12.50 8.55
CA PRO A 227 -18.49 -12.27 9.18
C PRO A 227 -18.17 -10.82 9.58
N GLY A 228 -17.29 -10.68 10.59
CA GLY A 228 -16.90 -9.45 11.30
C GLY A 228 -16.36 -8.29 10.45
N TRP A 229 -15.97 -8.53 9.19
CA TRP A 229 -15.47 -7.47 8.32
C TRP A 229 -16.58 -6.49 7.90
N PHE A 230 -17.87 -6.87 7.98
CA PHE A 230 -18.97 -5.95 7.70
C PHE A 230 -19.14 -4.90 8.80
N GLU A 231 -18.85 -5.24 10.06
CA GLU A 231 -18.76 -4.31 11.18
C GLU A 231 -17.63 -3.30 10.97
N SER A 232 -16.45 -3.74 10.49
CA SER A 232 -15.35 -2.83 10.12
C SER A 232 -15.79 -1.86 9.03
N MET A 233 -16.41 -2.37 7.96
CA MET A 233 -16.92 -1.51 6.88
C MET A 233 -17.98 -0.52 7.36
N LEU A 234 -18.87 -0.93 8.27
CA LEU A 234 -19.89 -0.05 8.85
C LEU A 234 -19.25 1.04 9.70
N MET A 235 -18.25 0.68 10.51
CA MET A 235 -17.48 1.63 11.31
C MET A 235 -16.79 2.68 10.42
N GLU A 236 -16.08 2.27 9.38
CA GLU A 236 -15.45 3.19 8.42
C GLU A 236 -16.47 4.11 7.73
N LEU A 237 -17.62 3.55 7.32
CA LEU A 237 -18.70 4.32 6.70
C LEU A 237 -19.23 5.42 7.62
N LEU A 238 -19.43 5.11 8.90
CA LEU A 238 -19.92 6.06 9.90
C LEU A 238 -18.87 7.10 10.28
N ILE A 239 -17.59 6.71 10.38
CA ILE A 239 -16.47 7.62 10.66
C ILE A 239 -16.31 8.64 9.53
N ARG A 240 -16.38 8.22 8.27
CA ARG A 240 -16.33 9.14 7.11
C ARG A 240 -17.48 10.14 7.08
N GLN A 241 -18.60 9.84 7.73
CA GLN A 241 -19.73 10.76 7.92
C GLN A 241 -19.59 11.65 9.17
N GLY A 242 -18.51 11.52 9.94
CA GLY A 242 -18.33 12.21 11.23
C GLY A 242 -19.20 11.66 12.36
N ARG A 243 -19.84 10.50 12.18
CA ARG A 243 -20.72 9.86 13.17
C ARG A 243 -19.94 8.90 14.06
N PHE A 244 -18.96 9.44 14.78
CA PHE A 244 -17.99 8.66 15.56
C PHE A 244 -18.63 7.80 16.65
N ASP A 245 -19.62 8.32 17.38
CA ASP A 245 -20.26 7.58 18.48
C ASP A 245 -21.10 6.40 17.96
N ASP A 246 -21.75 6.56 16.81
CA ASP A 246 -22.47 5.48 16.14
C ASP A 246 -21.49 4.41 15.63
N ALA A 247 -20.34 4.84 15.12
CA ALA A 247 -19.28 3.94 14.63
C ALA A 247 -18.71 3.08 15.77
N ILE A 248 -18.38 3.71 16.90
CA ILE A 248 -17.94 3.01 18.11
C ILE A 248 -18.99 2.01 18.55
N LYS A 249 -20.25 2.44 18.68
CA LYS A 249 -21.35 1.57 19.12
C LYS A 249 -21.56 0.36 18.21
N ALA A 250 -21.31 0.50 16.91
CA ALA A 250 -21.43 -0.62 15.98
C ALA A 250 -20.40 -1.73 16.22
N ALA A 251 -19.18 -1.38 16.66
CA ALA A 251 -18.07 -2.30 16.85
C ALA A 251 -17.75 -2.61 18.33
N GLU A 252 -18.33 -1.87 19.28
CA GLU A 252 -17.97 -1.91 20.72
C GLU A 252 -17.99 -3.32 21.32
N HIS A 253 -18.95 -4.14 20.90
CA HIS A 253 -19.08 -5.52 21.36
C HIS A 253 -17.89 -6.41 21.02
N THR A 254 -17.07 -6.04 20.03
CA THR A 254 -15.89 -6.79 19.58
C THR A 254 -14.60 -6.41 20.31
N PHE A 255 -14.60 -5.30 21.05
CA PHE A 255 -13.34 -4.69 21.52
C PHE A 255 -12.59 -5.50 22.57
N ASP A 256 -13.27 -6.46 23.22
CA ASP A 256 -12.68 -7.36 24.20
C ASP A 256 -12.51 -8.80 23.65
N ASP A 257 -12.79 -9.02 22.35
CA ASP A 257 -12.60 -10.32 21.71
C ASP A 257 -11.10 -10.65 21.61
N LEU A 258 -10.69 -11.87 21.93
CA LEU A 258 -9.27 -12.26 21.93
C LEU A 258 -8.75 -12.71 20.55
N TYR A 259 -9.62 -12.82 19.54
CA TYR A 259 -9.32 -13.42 18.24
C TYR A 259 -9.80 -12.55 17.07
N ASP A 260 -9.79 -13.11 15.85
CA ASP A 260 -9.91 -12.50 14.51
C ASP A 260 -11.02 -11.45 14.26
N SER A 261 -11.93 -11.22 15.22
CA SER A 261 -13.02 -10.25 15.11
C SER A 261 -12.81 -8.97 15.93
N ASN A 262 -11.72 -8.83 16.67
CA ASN A 262 -11.48 -7.63 17.49
C ASN A 262 -11.21 -6.39 16.63
N LEU A 263 -12.11 -5.41 16.68
CA LEU A 263 -11.99 -4.16 15.92
C LEU A 263 -11.42 -2.99 16.72
N LEU A 264 -10.96 -3.19 17.96
CA LEU A 264 -10.46 -2.12 18.82
C LEU A 264 -9.29 -1.38 18.18
N GLN A 265 -8.27 -2.10 17.71
CA GLN A 265 -7.10 -1.47 17.08
C GLN A 265 -7.50 -0.66 15.84
N GLY A 266 -8.36 -1.23 14.99
CA GLY A 266 -8.89 -0.53 13.82
C GLY A 266 -9.67 0.73 14.20
N ALA A 267 -10.48 0.67 15.27
CA ALA A 267 -11.20 1.82 15.79
C ALA A 267 -10.26 2.92 16.29
N LEU A 268 -9.18 2.56 17.01
CA LEU A 268 -8.18 3.53 17.47
C LEU A 268 -7.51 4.28 16.32
N ILE A 269 -7.07 3.55 15.28
CA ILE A 269 -6.40 4.13 14.11
C ILE A 269 -7.36 5.04 13.34
N LEU A 270 -8.56 4.56 13.03
CA LEU A 270 -9.54 5.33 12.26
C LEU A 270 -9.98 6.61 13.00
N LEU A 271 -10.13 6.56 14.33
CA LEU A 271 -10.43 7.74 15.13
C LEU A 271 -9.25 8.72 15.15
N ALA A 272 -8.02 8.23 15.28
CA ALA A 272 -6.83 9.06 15.26
C ALA A 272 -6.63 9.77 13.92
N ASP A 273 -6.83 9.07 12.79
CA ASP A 273 -6.76 9.65 11.44
C ASP A 273 -7.78 10.79 11.23
N GLN A 274 -8.87 10.79 12.00
CA GLN A 274 -9.88 11.87 12.02
C GLN A 274 -9.66 12.90 13.13
N GLY A 275 -8.52 12.86 13.83
CA GLY A 275 -8.19 13.76 14.94
C GLY A 275 -9.01 13.54 16.21
N GLN A 276 -9.75 12.43 16.33
CA GLN A 276 -10.58 12.09 17.48
C GLN A 276 -9.76 11.37 18.57
N HIS A 277 -8.58 11.91 18.91
CA HIS A 277 -7.61 11.27 19.80
C HIS A 277 -8.19 10.98 21.19
N ASP A 278 -8.93 11.92 21.80
CA ASP A 278 -9.51 11.70 23.13
C ASP A 278 -10.55 10.56 23.17
N LYS A 279 -11.33 10.40 22.09
CA LYS A 279 -12.26 9.27 21.97
C LYS A 279 -11.48 7.96 21.87
N ALA A 280 -10.44 7.92 21.02
CA ALA A 280 -9.57 6.75 20.90
C ALA A 280 -8.90 6.39 22.23
N ILE A 281 -8.34 7.38 22.95
CA ILE A 281 -7.75 7.17 24.29
C ILE A 281 -8.78 6.63 25.28
N GLY A 282 -10.04 7.08 25.19
CA GLY A 282 -11.13 6.55 26.00
C GLY A 282 -11.42 5.06 25.75
N LEU A 283 -11.27 4.59 24.50
CA LEU A 283 -11.48 3.18 24.17
C LEU A 283 -10.43 2.25 24.76
N THR A 284 -9.24 2.76 25.09
CA THR A 284 -8.20 1.96 25.76
C THR A 284 -8.51 1.71 27.25
N GLN A 285 -9.60 2.26 27.77
CA GLN A 285 -10.01 2.14 29.17
C GLN A 285 -11.18 1.16 29.33
N GLY A 286 -11.30 0.58 30.53
CA GLY A 286 -12.44 -0.26 30.90
C GLY A 286 -12.58 -1.56 30.11
N ARG A 287 -11.49 -2.06 29.52
CA ARG A 287 -11.45 -3.37 28.86
C ARG A 287 -11.53 -4.49 29.89
N SER A 288 -11.97 -5.67 29.48
CA SER A 288 -12.05 -6.85 30.35
C SER A 288 -10.68 -7.27 30.91
N PRO A 289 -10.63 -7.86 32.12
CA PRO A 289 -9.39 -8.39 32.68
C PRO A 289 -8.71 -9.42 31.79
N GLU A 290 -9.48 -10.27 31.11
CA GLU A 290 -8.99 -11.29 30.19
C GLU A 290 -8.30 -10.66 28.98
N PHE A 291 -8.91 -9.64 28.38
CA PHE A 291 -8.32 -8.89 27.27
C PHE A 291 -7.01 -8.19 27.68
N LEU A 292 -7.02 -7.52 28.83
CA LEU A 292 -5.85 -6.80 29.34
C LEU A 292 -4.68 -7.72 29.63
N ALA A 293 -4.94 -8.93 30.17
CA ALA A 293 -3.89 -9.90 30.48
C ALA A 293 -3.04 -10.28 29.25
N GLU A 294 -3.65 -10.32 28.05
CA GLU A 294 -2.95 -10.66 26.81
C GLU A 294 -2.45 -9.43 26.04
N ASN A 295 -3.19 -8.32 26.07
CA ASN A 295 -2.99 -7.23 25.12
C ASN A 295 -2.41 -5.95 25.74
N GLU A 296 -2.49 -5.78 27.06
CA GLU A 296 -2.11 -4.52 27.72
C GLU A 296 -0.64 -4.19 27.49
N ALA A 297 0.25 -5.13 27.82
CA ALA A 297 1.69 -4.97 27.69
C ALA A 297 2.17 -5.04 26.23
N TYR A 298 1.47 -5.79 25.38
CA TYR A 298 1.92 -6.04 24.00
C TYR A 298 1.68 -4.86 23.07
N TRP A 299 0.48 -4.27 23.07
CA TRP A 299 0.16 -3.21 22.10
C TRP A 299 -0.75 -2.12 22.63
N LEU A 300 -1.69 -2.42 23.55
CA LEU A 300 -2.73 -1.46 23.94
C LEU A 300 -2.12 -0.22 24.62
N ARG A 301 -1.17 -0.43 25.52
CA ARG A 301 -0.48 0.63 26.27
C ARG A 301 0.35 1.52 25.34
N SER A 302 1.10 0.93 24.42
CA SER A 302 1.89 1.66 23.42
C SER A 302 1.01 2.49 22.49
N ASN A 303 -0.13 1.95 22.05
CA ASN A 303 -1.10 2.70 21.24
C ASN A 303 -1.73 3.86 22.03
N ARG A 304 -2.01 3.68 23.32
CA ARG A 304 -2.49 4.76 24.20
C ARG A 304 -1.47 5.91 24.26
N TRP A 305 -0.19 5.63 24.46
CA TRP A 305 0.83 6.68 24.51
C TRP A 305 1.02 7.38 23.19
N TRP A 306 1.00 6.64 22.09
CA TRP A 306 0.98 7.22 20.74
C TRP A 306 -0.18 8.21 20.59
N LEU A 307 -1.42 7.80 20.90
CA LEU A 307 -2.60 8.66 20.84
C LEU A 307 -2.48 9.90 21.75
N MET A 308 -1.90 9.75 22.94
CA MET A 308 -1.65 10.88 23.83
C MET A 308 -0.62 11.85 23.25
N GLY A 309 0.41 11.36 22.56
CA GLY A 309 1.35 12.20 21.81
C GLY A 309 0.65 13.02 20.73
N GLU A 310 -0.15 12.37 19.88
CA GLU A 310 -0.95 13.02 18.83
C GLU A 310 -1.98 14.03 19.39
N ALA A 311 -2.49 13.78 20.60
CA ALA A 311 -3.39 14.69 21.32
C ALA A 311 -2.68 15.90 21.96
N GLY A 312 -1.35 16.01 21.85
CA GLY A 312 -0.58 17.06 22.55
C GLY A 312 -0.43 16.83 24.06
N ARG A 313 -0.69 15.59 24.53
CA ARG A 313 -0.60 15.15 25.92
C ARG A 313 0.67 14.34 26.19
N ALA A 314 1.73 14.62 25.43
CA ALA A 314 2.99 13.89 25.48
C ALA A 314 3.62 13.87 26.89
N ARG A 315 3.51 14.95 27.67
CA ARG A 315 4.02 14.97 29.05
C ARG A 315 3.30 14.01 29.98
N GLU A 316 1.98 13.86 29.83
CA GLU A 316 1.21 12.90 30.60
C GLU A 316 1.60 11.47 30.21
N ALA A 317 1.79 11.20 28.92
CA ALA A 317 2.23 9.90 28.44
C ALA A 317 3.64 9.54 28.97
N ILE A 318 4.57 10.49 28.96
CA ILE A 318 5.91 10.29 29.54
C ILE A 318 5.80 9.96 31.03
N ALA A 319 4.97 10.67 31.80
CA ALA A 319 4.76 10.38 33.21
C ALA A 319 4.14 8.99 33.45
N GLU A 320 3.21 8.54 32.59
CA GLU A 320 2.65 7.19 32.63
C GLU A 320 3.74 6.13 32.36
N ILE A 321 4.61 6.33 31.36
CA ILE A 321 5.73 5.43 31.07
C ILE A 321 6.71 5.40 32.23
N GLU A 322 7.06 6.57 32.79
CA GLU A 322 8.04 6.71 33.87
C GLU A 322 7.61 6.01 35.17
N ALA A 323 6.31 5.92 35.42
CA ALA A 323 5.75 5.23 36.58
C ALA A 323 5.88 3.69 36.50
N LEU A 324 6.12 3.12 35.32
CA LEU A 324 6.27 1.69 35.12
C LEU A 324 7.72 1.23 35.34
N PRO A 325 7.94 -0.02 35.77
CA PRO A 325 9.28 -0.64 35.79
C PRO A 325 9.94 -0.60 34.40
N THR A 326 11.26 -0.42 34.38
CA THR A 326 12.03 -0.25 33.13
C THR A 326 11.98 -1.48 32.23
N ASP A 327 11.84 -2.68 32.80
CA ASP A 327 11.81 -3.97 32.11
C ASP A 327 10.44 -4.37 31.55
N GLU A 328 9.37 -3.64 31.90
CA GLU A 328 8.00 -3.93 31.45
C GLU A 328 7.62 -3.25 30.13
N VAL A 329 8.46 -2.37 29.60
CA VAL A 329 8.16 -1.57 28.41
C VAL A 329 9.23 -1.81 27.36
N GLU A 330 8.85 -2.51 26.29
CA GLU A 330 9.70 -2.65 25.11
C GLU A 330 9.88 -1.28 24.43
N ASP A 331 11.10 -0.98 23.99
CA ASP A 331 11.45 0.28 23.32
C ASP A 331 11.03 1.55 24.10
N ARG A 332 11.08 1.48 25.44
CA ARG A 332 10.71 2.56 26.36
C ARG A 332 11.34 3.90 26.00
N GLU A 333 12.67 3.94 25.89
CA GLU A 333 13.42 5.17 25.67
C GLU A 333 13.19 5.74 24.26
N VAL A 334 12.98 4.87 23.26
CA VAL A 334 12.61 5.30 21.90
C VAL A 334 11.21 5.93 21.90
N THR A 335 10.27 5.34 22.64
CA THR A 335 8.91 5.88 22.80
C THR A 335 8.93 7.24 23.52
N ILE A 336 9.71 7.37 24.60
CA ILE A 336 9.91 8.65 25.30
C ILE A 336 10.53 9.69 24.36
N ALA A 337 11.55 9.33 23.57
CA ALA A 337 12.16 10.26 22.62
C ALA A 337 11.17 10.77 21.58
N TRP A 338 10.32 9.90 21.04
CA TRP A 338 9.25 10.30 20.13
C TRP A 338 8.28 11.29 20.81
N LEU A 339 7.82 11.01 22.03
CA LEU A 339 6.95 11.90 22.81
C LEU A 339 7.61 13.26 23.11
N LEU A 340 8.90 13.27 23.42
CA LEU A 340 9.68 14.51 23.61
C LEU A 340 9.68 15.36 22.34
N ALA A 341 9.85 14.73 21.17
CA ALA A 341 9.79 15.44 19.90
C ALA A 341 8.38 16.03 19.64
N GLN A 342 7.31 15.31 20.00
CA GLN A 342 5.93 15.81 19.91
C GLN A 342 5.66 17.00 20.85
N ASP A 343 6.28 17.02 22.04
CA ASP A 343 6.24 18.15 22.99
C ASP A 343 7.19 19.31 22.61
N ALA A 344 7.70 19.35 21.38
CA ALA A 344 8.69 20.32 20.87
C ALA A 344 10.04 20.34 21.64
N ARG A 345 10.37 19.28 22.39
CA ARG A 345 11.64 19.10 23.11
C ARG A 345 12.63 18.28 22.27
N VAL A 346 12.84 18.71 21.03
CA VAL A 346 13.56 17.92 20.01
C VAL A 346 15.03 17.66 20.39
N GLU A 347 15.73 18.61 21.01
CA GLU A 347 17.13 18.38 21.43
C GLU A 347 17.26 17.33 22.56
N GLU A 348 16.28 17.26 23.44
CA GLU A 348 16.23 16.24 24.49
C GLU A 348 15.97 14.85 23.87
N ALA A 349 15.07 14.78 22.89
CA ALA A 349 14.82 13.57 22.10
C ALA A 349 16.08 13.10 21.37
N ILE A 350 16.80 14.01 20.68
CA ILE A 350 18.05 13.69 19.99
C ILE A 350 19.12 13.19 20.96
N THR A 351 19.26 13.84 22.12
CA THR A 351 20.22 13.44 23.15
C THR A 351 19.91 12.04 23.69
N LEU A 352 18.63 11.75 23.93
CA LEU A 352 18.17 10.44 24.38
C LEU A 352 18.48 9.38 23.33
N LEU A 353 18.06 9.58 22.07
CA LEU A 353 18.29 8.63 20.98
C LEU A 353 19.78 8.38 20.72
N HIS A 354 20.63 9.41 20.83
CA HIS A 354 22.07 9.27 20.66
C HIS A 354 22.72 8.33 21.69
N SER A 355 22.13 8.23 22.89
CA SER A 355 22.62 7.35 23.96
C SER A 355 22.18 5.90 23.80
N LEU A 356 21.24 5.62 22.88
CA LEU A 356 20.67 4.29 22.67
C LEU A 356 21.41 3.54 21.55
N PRO A 357 21.71 2.25 21.74
CA PRO A 357 22.25 1.42 20.68
C PRO A 357 21.16 1.01 19.68
N GLY A 358 21.58 0.68 18.46
CA GLY A 358 20.76 -0.01 17.49
C GLY A 358 20.16 0.86 16.38
N LYS A 359 19.89 0.21 15.25
CA LYS A 359 19.38 0.81 14.02
C LYS A 359 18.12 1.67 14.18
N ARG A 360 17.18 1.27 15.05
CA ARG A 360 15.92 2.02 15.25
C ARG A 360 16.19 3.41 15.82
N ALA A 361 16.90 3.48 16.95
CA ALA A 361 17.25 4.75 17.58
C ALA A 361 18.08 5.66 16.65
N ALA A 362 19.04 5.08 15.91
CA ALA A 362 19.84 5.81 14.93
C ALA A 362 19.00 6.38 13.77
N THR A 363 18.00 5.62 13.30
CA THR A 363 17.09 6.05 12.22
C THR A 363 16.20 7.19 12.70
N ASP A 364 15.61 7.05 13.88
CA ASP A 364 14.75 8.09 14.48
C ASP A 364 15.56 9.36 14.77
N GLN A 365 16.81 9.23 15.25
CA GLN A 365 17.72 10.36 15.45
C GLN A 365 18.01 11.07 14.12
N ALA A 366 18.35 10.32 13.07
CA ALA A 366 18.64 10.89 11.75
C ALA A 366 17.42 11.62 11.18
N GLU A 367 16.21 11.09 11.37
CA GLU A 367 14.97 11.73 10.92
C GLU A 367 14.73 13.08 11.62
N LEU A 368 14.91 13.15 12.94
CA LEU A 368 14.81 14.40 13.71
C LEU A 368 15.86 15.42 13.26
N LEU A 369 17.11 14.99 13.06
CA LEU A 369 18.19 15.86 12.57
C LEU A 369 17.91 16.40 11.16
N ILE A 370 17.35 15.57 10.26
CA ILE A 370 16.93 16.00 8.92
C ILE A 370 15.83 17.05 8.99
N ARG A 371 14.81 16.87 9.84
CA ARG A 371 13.72 17.85 10.03
C ARG A 371 14.25 19.20 10.52
N GLN A 372 15.36 19.22 11.26
CA GLN A 372 16.04 20.44 11.70
C GLN A 372 17.04 21.02 10.68
N GLY A 373 17.28 20.35 9.53
CA GLY A 373 18.27 20.76 8.54
C GLY A 373 19.73 20.39 8.87
N ARG A 374 19.96 19.54 9.88
CA ARG A 374 21.29 19.08 10.33
C ARG A 374 21.76 17.84 9.56
N PHE A 375 21.84 17.95 8.23
CA PHE A 375 22.08 16.80 7.34
C PHE A 375 23.41 16.07 7.59
N THR A 376 24.48 16.80 7.92
CA THR A 376 25.81 16.20 8.19
C THR A 376 25.79 15.34 9.45
N GLU A 377 25.09 15.79 10.49
CA GLU A 377 24.92 15.03 11.72
C GLU A 377 24.02 13.81 11.48
N ALA A 378 22.95 13.96 10.69
CA ALA A 378 22.06 12.86 10.33
C ALA A 378 22.79 11.73 9.58
N ILE A 379 23.69 12.06 8.65
CA ILE A 379 24.52 11.06 7.95
C ILE A 379 25.46 10.34 8.93
N THR A 380 25.98 11.07 9.91
CA THR A 380 26.91 10.53 10.91
C THR A 380 26.20 9.63 11.93
N ALA A 381 24.92 9.89 12.20
CA ALA A 381 24.10 9.12 13.12
C ALA A 381 23.77 7.71 12.60
N ILE A 382 23.73 7.51 11.28
CA ILE A 382 23.41 6.22 10.68
C ILE A 382 24.66 5.32 10.71
N PRO A 383 24.62 4.16 11.40
CA PRO A 383 25.76 3.24 11.47
C PRO A 383 26.13 2.72 10.08
N ASP A 384 27.41 2.40 9.87
CA ASP A 384 27.86 1.85 8.60
C ASP A 384 27.29 0.45 8.31
N VAL A 385 27.34 0.03 7.04
CA VAL A 385 26.75 -1.24 6.58
C VAL A 385 27.37 -2.46 7.28
N ALA A 386 28.63 -2.36 7.75
CA ALA A 386 29.28 -3.46 8.46
C ALA A 386 28.70 -3.60 9.87
N THR A 387 28.55 -2.49 10.59
CA THR A 387 27.95 -2.41 11.92
C THR A 387 26.49 -2.88 11.89
N GLN A 388 25.71 -2.47 10.87
CA GLN A 388 24.34 -2.93 10.68
C GLN A 388 24.24 -4.46 10.49
N ARG A 389 25.16 -5.07 9.73
CA ARG A 389 25.18 -6.53 9.50
C ARG A 389 25.59 -7.31 10.74
N GLU A 390 26.45 -6.75 11.59
CA GLU A 390 26.83 -7.35 12.86
C GLU A 390 25.68 -7.31 13.87
N GLU A 391 24.93 -6.20 13.91
CA GLU A 391 23.69 -6.09 14.71
C GLU A 391 22.63 -7.09 14.26
N GLU A 392 22.39 -7.23 12.95
CA GLU A 392 21.43 -8.21 12.40
C GLU A 392 21.83 -9.66 12.73
N ARG A 393 23.12 -9.97 12.74
CA ARG A 393 23.64 -11.29 13.17
C ARG A 393 23.44 -11.52 14.66
N GLY A 394 23.67 -10.49 15.49
CA GLY A 394 23.45 -10.54 16.93
C GLY A 394 21.97 -10.70 17.30
N ALA A 395 21.07 -10.00 16.61
CA ALA A 395 19.63 -10.13 16.78
C ALA A 395 19.13 -11.53 16.42
N ARG A 396 19.56 -12.08 15.28
CA ARG A 396 19.25 -13.46 14.87
C ARG A 396 19.77 -14.50 15.88
N ALA A 397 20.95 -14.29 16.45
CA ALA A 397 21.52 -15.16 17.47
C ALA A 397 20.74 -15.12 18.80
N LYS A 398 20.24 -13.96 19.23
CA LYS A 398 19.36 -13.83 20.40
C LYS A 398 18.00 -14.51 20.17
N GLN A 399 17.44 -14.39 18.97
CA GLN A 399 16.19 -15.05 18.57
C GLN A 399 16.31 -16.59 18.54
N HIS A 400 17.49 -17.12 18.21
CA HIS A 400 17.78 -18.56 18.26
C HIS A 400 18.17 -19.06 19.66
N GLY A 401 18.60 -18.17 20.57
CA GLY A 401 18.97 -18.50 21.94
C GLY A 401 17.81 -18.54 22.94
N SER A 402 16.65 -17.97 22.59
CA SER A 402 15.41 -18.00 23.39
C SER A 402 14.44 -19.12 22.96
N ALA A 403 14.73 -19.86 21.90
CA ALA A 403 13.93 -21.00 21.47
C ALA A 403 14.36 -22.26 22.25
N SER A 404 13.66 -22.57 23.34
CA SER A 404 13.63 -23.92 23.89
C SER A 404 12.90 -24.84 22.89
N PRO A 405 13.40 -26.05 22.58
CA PRO A 405 12.83 -26.88 21.54
C PRO A 405 11.66 -27.71 22.09
N ASP A 406 10.45 -27.15 22.13
CA ASP A 406 9.23 -27.97 22.03
C ASP A 406 7.99 -27.12 21.75
N ASN A 407 7.49 -27.23 20.51
CA ASN A 407 6.08 -27.41 20.14
C ASN A 407 5.91 -27.02 18.67
N GLY A 408 5.81 -28.03 17.82
CA GLY A 408 5.38 -27.87 16.44
C GLY A 408 3.91 -27.48 16.40
N HIS A 409 3.63 -26.21 16.12
CA HIS A 409 2.36 -25.78 15.54
C HIS A 409 2.66 -24.72 14.48
N VAL A 410 2.41 -25.10 13.23
CA VAL A 410 2.44 -24.25 12.05
C VAL A 410 1.22 -23.34 12.12
N TYR A 411 1.43 -22.04 12.31
CA TYR A 411 0.44 -21.00 12.08
C TYR A 411 0.91 -20.16 10.88
N ASP A 412 0.15 -20.23 9.80
CA ASP A 412 0.21 -19.29 8.68
C ASP A 412 -0.55 -18.02 9.09
N ASP A 413 0.17 -16.91 9.23
CA ASP A 413 -0.37 -15.56 9.45
C ASP A 413 -0.80 -14.93 8.10
N PRO A 414 -2.06 -14.52 7.92
CA PRO A 414 -2.54 -13.89 6.69
C PRO A 414 -2.04 -12.46 6.43
N TRP A 415 -1.30 -11.84 7.36
CA TRP A 415 -0.84 -10.45 7.21
C TRP A 415 0.70 -10.26 7.16
N ALA A 416 1.45 -11.34 6.94
CA ALA A 416 2.87 -11.25 6.63
C ALA A 416 3.10 -10.75 5.19
N ALA A 417 3.65 -9.54 5.04
CA ALA A 417 4.21 -9.05 3.77
C ALA A 417 5.37 -9.97 3.30
N PRO A 418 5.54 -10.16 1.96
CA PRO A 418 6.32 -11.27 1.42
C PRO A 418 7.83 -11.06 1.61
N ASN A 419 8.46 -11.91 2.43
CA ASN A 419 9.91 -12.07 2.41
C ASN A 419 10.28 -13.21 1.45
N THR A 420 10.80 -12.84 0.29
CA THR A 420 11.47 -13.73 -0.64
C THR A 420 12.70 -14.37 0.01
N ALA A 421 12.71 -15.69 0.14
CA ALA A 421 13.94 -16.46 0.24
C ALA A 421 14.35 -16.93 -1.17
N PRO A 422 15.63 -16.86 -1.56
CA PRO A 422 16.13 -17.50 -2.77
C PRO A 422 16.23 -19.02 -2.58
N LEU A 423 15.82 -19.74 -3.64
CA LEU A 423 16.01 -21.18 -3.83
C LEU A 423 17.51 -21.52 -4.01
N GLU A 424 17.93 -22.63 -3.42
CA GLU A 424 18.66 -23.65 -4.19
C GLU A 424 17.67 -24.72 -4.66
#